data_AF-M2AXH4-F1
#
_entry.id   AF-M2AXH4-F1
#
_cell.length_a   1.000
_cell.length_b   1.000
_cell.length_c   1.000
_cell.angle_alpha   90.00
_cell.angle_beta   90.00
_cell.angle_gamma   90.00
#
_symmetry.space_group_name_H-M   'P 1'
#
loop_
_entity.id
_entity.type
_entity.pdbx_description
1 polymer ?
#
loop_
_entity_poly.entity_id
_entity_poly.type
_entity_poly.pdbx_seq_one_letter_code
_entity_poly.pdbx_strand_id
1 'polypeptide(L)'
;MNTATLILTAVLILNLFAPFAVYYAIGLAKEGLYKTHKRIQNAVFIACVLGVLTLEGLIRFSGGSGSLAENSSFSGTTIFKTILAAHIIGAILTYILWTFQIVVSNRKFGEKLLGSFASMHKTIGYILFLGLIYTAVTAAIVCAMVWL
;
A
#
# COMPACT_ATOMS: atom_id res chain seq x y z
N MET A 1 -10.66 7.43 22.00
CA MET A 1 -10.45 7.37 20.54
C MET A 1 -11.55 6.48 19.96
N ASN A 2 -12.32 6.93 18.97
CA ASN A 2 -13.37 6.09 18.39
C ASN A 2 -12.75 5.02 17.47
N THR A 3 -13.51 3.96 17.16
CA THR A 3 -13.02 2.83 16.35
C THR A 3 -12.55 3.27 14.96
N ALA A 4 -13.22 4.26 14.36
CA ALA A 4 -12.86 4.79 13.05
C ALA A 4 -11.48 5.44 13.05
N THR A 5 -11.21 6.32 14.02
CA THR A 5 -9.89 6.95 14.20
C THR A 5 -8.82 5.89 14.45
N LEU A 6 -9.09 4.87 15.27
CA LEU A 6 -8.13 3.78 15.51
C LEU A 6 -7.75 3.06 14.21
N ILE A 7 -8.74 2.65 13.42
CA ILE A 7 -8.51 1.94 12.15
C ILE A 7 -7.78 2.84 11.16
N LEU A 8 -8.21 4.09 10.98
CA LEU A 8 -7.58 5.06 10.10
C LEU A 8 -6.11 5.29 10.48
N THR A 9 -5.82 5.51 11.76
CA THR A 9 -4.46 5.70 12.25
C THR A 9 -3.62 4.44 12.05
N ALA A 10 -4.15 3.25 12.36
CA ALA A 10 -3.41 1.99 12.18
C ALA A 10 -3.06 1.72 10.71
N VAL A 11 -4.01 1.93 9.80
CA VAL A 11 -3.80 1.75 8.35
C VAL A 11 -2.86 2.82 7.79
N LEU A 12 -2.94 4.07 8.28
CA LEU A 12 -1.98 5.11 7.92
C LEU A 12 -0.56 4.73 8.34
N ILE A 13 -0.36 4.31 9.60
CA ILE A 13 0.94 3.85 10.10
C ILE A 13 1.47 2.71 9.22
N LEU A 14 0.64 1.71 8.94
CA LEU A 14 1.02 0.59 8.09
C LEU A 14 1.48 1.05 6.70
N ASN A 15 0.73 1.96 6.07
CA ASN A 15 1.05 2.50 4.75
C ASN A 15 2.32 3.36 4.76
N LEU A 16 2.56 4.14 5.83
CA LEU A 16 3.79 4.91 6.02
C LEU A 16 5.02 4.01 6.19
N PHE A 17 4.90 2.89 6.89
CA PHE A 17 6.01 1.96 7.13
C PHE A 17 6.24 0.95 5.99
N ALA A 18 5.23 0.67 5.17
CA ALA A 18 5.32 -0.24 4.03
C ALA A 18 6.52 0.02 3.08
N PRO A 19 6.78 1.26 2.60
CA PRO A 19 7.92 1.51 1.73
C PRO A 19 9.27 1.21 2.41
N PHE A 20 9.41 1.50 3.71
CA PHE A 20 10.64 1.17 4.45
C PHE A 20 10.85 -0.34 4.58
N ALA A 21 9.79 -1.09 4.88
CA ALA A 21 9.86 -2.55 4.95
C ALA A 21 10.20 -3.18 3.59
N VAL A 22 9.63 -2.66 2.51
CA VAL A 22 9.94 -3.09 1.14
C VAL A 22 11.37 -2.72 0.75
N TYR A 23 11.85 -1.52 1.08
CA TYR A 23 13.23 -1.10 0.85
C TYR A 23 14.22 -2.01 1.57
N TYR A 24 13.97 -2.32 2.85
CA TYR A 24 14.75 -3.27 3.62
C TYR A 24 14.78 -4.65 2.96
N ALA A 25 13.62 -5.17 2.53
CA ALA A 25 13.55 -6.44 1.82
C ALA A 25 14.36 -6.44 0.51
N ILE A 26 14.42 -5.32 -0.23
CA ILE A 26 15.27 -5.19 -1.43
C ILE A 26 16.75 -5.30 -1.05
N GLY A 27 17.17 -4.72 0.08
CA GLY A 27 18.53 -4.88 0.62
C GLY A 27 18.91 -6.34 0.82
N LEU A 28 18.03 -7.12 1.46
CA LEU A 28 18.23 -8.56 1.66
C LEU A 28 18.38 -9.33 0.34
N ALA A 29 17.67 -8.94 -0.72
CA ALA A 29 17.84 -9.56 -2.03
C ALA A 29 19.22 -9.27 -2.63
N LYS A 30 19.77 -8.07 -2.42
CA LYS A 30 21.14 -7.73 -2.86
C LYS A 30 22.20 -8.52 -2.11
N GLU A 31 21.95 -8.87 -0.86
CA GLU A 31 22.80 -9.73 -0.03
C GLU A 31 22.62 -11.23 -0.34
N GLY A 32 21.77 -11.60 -1.30
CA GLY A 32 21.50 -12.99 -1.66
C GLY A 32 20.55 -13.72 -0.70
N LEU A 33 19.98 -13.03 0.29
CA LEU A 33 19.04 -13.59 1.28
C LEU A 33 17.61 -13.70 0.72
N TYR A 34 17.45 -14.41 -0.40
CA TYR A 34 16.20 -14.46 -1.17
C TYR A 34 15.01 -15.07 -0.42
N LYS A 35 15.26 -16.06 0.46
CA LYS A 35 14.20 -16.65 1.30
C LYS A 35 13.63 -15.62 2.27
N THR A 36 14.49 -14.79 2.87
CA THR A 36 14.07 -13.74 3.80
C THR A 36 13.40 -12.60 3.07
N HIS A 37 13.94 -12.16 1.93
CA HIS A 37 13.29 -11.20 1.02
C HIS A 37 11.84 -11.62 0.70
N LYS A 38 11.65 -12.86 0.23
CA LYS A 38 10.32 -13.42 -0.07
C LYS A 38 9.40 -13.38 1.14
N ARG A 39 9.88 -13.82 2.31
CA ARG A 39 9.07 -13.87 3.54
C ARG A 39 8.58 -12.49 3.94
N ILE A 40 9.48 -11.49 3.94
CA ILE A 40 9.12 -10.12 4.30
C ILE A 40 8.16 -9.53 3.27
N GLN A 41 8.42 -9.67 1.97
CA GLN A 41 7.52 -9.18 0.92
C GLN A 41 6.10 -9.74 1.06
N ASN A 42 5.96 -11.05 1.28
CA ASN A 42 4.66 -11.67 1.51
C ASN A 42 4.00 -11.17 2.80
N ALA A 43 4.75 -11.06 3.90
CA ALA A 43 4.22 -10.60 5.19
C ALA A 43 3.71 -9.15 5.10
N VAL A 44 4.50 -8.25 4.51
CA VAL A 44 4.11 -6.84 4.33
C VAL A 44 2.89 -6.75 3.40
N PHE A 45 2.90 -7.49 2.28
CA PHE A 45 1.76 -7.52 1.35
C PHE A 45 0.46 -7.98 2.05
N ILE A 46 0.51 -9.09 2.80
CA ILE A 46 -0.65 -9.62 3.51
C ILE A 46 -1.14 -8.63 4.57
N ALA A 47 -0.24 -8.06 5.38
CA ALA A 47 -0.62 -7.07 6.38
C ALA A 47 -1.32 -5.85 5.73
N CYS A 48 -0.75 -5.35 4.63
CA CYS A 48 -1.28 -4.23 3.87
C CYS A 48 -2.66 -4.53 3.26
N VAL A 49 -2.84 -5.71 2.65
CA VAL A 49 -4.14 -6.16 2.14
C VAL A 49 -5.18 -6.25 3.25
N LEU A 50 -4.85 -6.84 4.39
CA LEU A 50 -5.76 -6.91 5.54
C LEU A 50 -6.12 -5.52 6.06
N GLY A 51 -5.17 -4.59 6.10
CA GLY A 51 -5.41 -3.20 6.45
C GLY A 51 -6.39 -2.51 5.50
N VAL A 52 -6.20 -2.68 4.18
CA VAL A 52 -7.11 -2.11 3.17
C VAL A 52 -8.51 -2.72 3.26
N LEU A 53 -8.63 -4.04 3.43
CA LEU A 53 -9.94 -4.70 3.59
C LEU A 53 -10.67 -4.23 4.85
N THR A 54 -9.93 -4.03 5.95
CA THR A 54 -10.48 -3.49 7.19
C THR A 54 -10.96 -2.04 6.99
N LEU A 55 -10.17 -1.20 6.32
CA LEU A 55 -10.53 0.18 6.01
C LEU A 55 -11.75 0.26 5.08
N GLU A 56 -11.78 -0.56 4.03
CA GLU A 56 -12.91 -0.62 3.10
C GLU A 56 -14.19 -1.06 3.81
N GLY A 57 -14.11 -2.02 4.72
CA GLY A 57 -15.22 -2.41 5.58
C GLY A 57 -15.74 -1.21 6.39
N LEU A 58 -14.85 -0.50 7.08
CA LEU A 58 -15.21 0.71 7.83
C LEU A 58 -15.88 1.76 6.93
N ILE A 59 -15.31 2.04 5.76
CA ILE A 59 -15.83 3.00 4.79
C ILE A 59 -17.27 2.63 4.41
N ARG A 60 -17.52 1.36 4.06
CA ARG A 60 -18.85 0.90 3.65
C ARG A 60 -19.86 0.97 4.79
N PHE A 61 -19.47 0.59 6.01
CA PHE A 61 -20.34 0.69 7.19
C PHE A 61 -20.63 2.14 7.58
N SER A 62 -19.73 3.07 7.27
CA SER A 62 -19.89 4.49 7.59
C SER A 62 -20.72 5.24 6.53
N GLY A 63 -21.17 4.60 5.45
CA GLY A 63 -21.91 5.26 4.37
C GLY A 63 -21.06 5.82 3.23
N GLY A 64 -19.77 5.45 3.16
CA GLY A 64 -18.84 5.84 2.09
C GLY A 64 -17.65 6.64 2.59
N SER A 65 -16.69 6.94 1.70
CA SER A 65 -15.43 7.60 2.10
C SER A 65 -15.63 9.07 2.49
N GLY A 66 -16.68 9.71 1.97
CA GLY A 66 -17.04 11.08 2.34
C GLY A 66 -17.50 11.22 3.79
N SER A 67 -18.11 10.19 4.38
CA SER A 67 -18.62 10.29 5.75
C SER A 67 -17.52 10.34 6.80
N LEU A 68 -16.36 9.77 6.49
CA LEU A 68 -15.17 9.87 7.33
C LEU A 68 -14.67 11.31 7.48
N ALA A 69 -15.00 12.19 6.53
CA ALA A 69 -14.61 13.60 6.52
C ALA A 69 -15.76 14.55 6.88
N GLU A 70 -16.93 14.06 7.35
CA GLU A 70 -18.13 14.91 7.52
C GLU A 70 -17.92 16.12 8.44
N ASN A 71 -17.11 15.97 9.48
CA ASN A 71 -16.81 17.02 10.45
C ASN A 71 -15.54 17.84 10.10
N SER A 72 -14.91 17.57 8.96
CA SER A 72 -13.72 18.27 8.50
C SER A 72 -14.06 19.56 7.76
N SER A 73 -13.17 20.55 7.86
CA SER A 73 -13.21 21.76 7.03
C SER A 73 -13.12 21.48 5.51
N PHE A 74 -12.65 20.30 5.12
CA PHE A 74 -12.52 19.86 3.73
C PHE A 74 -13.71 19.01 3.23
N SER A 75 -14.71 18.77 4.07
CA SER A 75 -15.91 18.01 3.73
C SER A 75 -16.58 18.55 2.46
N GLY A 76 -16.86 17.66 1.51
CA GLY A 76 -17.53 18.00 0.25
C GLY A 76 -16.70 18.79 -0.78
N THR A 77 -15.50 19.28 -0.42
CA THR A 77 -14.67 20.12 -1.30
C THR A 77 -14.13 19.36 -2.52
N THR A 78 -13.95 20.07 -3.64
CA THR A 78 -13.35 19.51 -4.87
C THR A 78 -11.91 19.05 -4.66
N ILE A 79 -11.16 19.74 -3.80
CA ILE A 79 -9.77 19.40 -3.49
C ILE A 79 -9.71 18.04 -2.78
N PHE A 80 -10.54 17.83 -1.74
CA PHE A 80 -10.61 16.56 -1.03
C PHE A 80 -10.98 15.40 -1.96
N LYS A 81 -12.04 15.57 -2.77
CA LYS A 81 -12.49 14.56 -3.73
C LYS A 81 -11.41 14.19 -4.73
N THR A 82 -10.70 15.19 -5.26
CA THR A 82 -9.62 14.97 -6.24
C THR A 82 -8.43 14.23 -5.64
N ILE A 83 -7.95 14.65 -4.46
CA ILE A 83 -6.81 14.01 -3.80
C ILE A 83 -7.18 12.58 -3.37
N LEU A 84 -8.38 12.39 -2.82
CA LEU A 84 -8.87 11.07 -2.44
C LEU A 84 -8.97 10.14 -3.65
N ALA A 85 -9.52 10.61 -4.77
CA ALA A 85 -9.59 9.82 -6.01
C ALA A 85 -8.19 9.46 -6.53
N ALA A 86 -7.26 10.42 -6.55
CA ALA A 86 -5.89 10.17 -6.98
C ALA A 86 -5.20 9.13 -6.09
N HIS A 87 -5.36 9.23 -4.77
CA HIS A 87 -4.88 8.24 -3.81
C HIS A 87 -5.44 6.84 -4.10
N ILE A 88 -6.77 6.71 -4.25
CA ILE A 88 -7.44 5.43 -4.49
C ILE A 88 -6.94 4.80 -5.80
N ILE A 89 -6.84 5.57 -6.88
CA ILE A 89 -6.36 5.08 -8.18
C ILE A 89 -4.91 4.57 -8.05
N GLY A 90 -4.02 5.37 -7.45
CA GLY A 90 -2.63 4.96 -7.24
C GLY A 90 -2.50 3.73 -6.35
N ALA A 91 -3.33 3.63 -5.31
CA ALA A 91 -3.38 2.46 -4.44
C ALA A 91 -3.82 1.21 -5.21
N ILE A 92 -4.93 1.26 -5.94
CA ILE A 92 -5.44 0.13 -6.73
C ILE A 92 -4.38 -0.36 -7.72
N LEU A 93 -3.77 0.54 -8.50
CA LEU A 93 -2.74 0.16 -9.47
C LEU A 93 -1.53 -0.49 -8.79
N THR A 94 -1.11 0.06 -7.64
CA THR A 94 0.00 -0.50 -6.84
C THR A 94 -0.33 -1.91 -6.36
N TYR A 95 -1.51 -2.14 -5.78
CA TYR A 95 -1.89 -3.47 -5.28
C TYR A 95 -2.11 -4.50 -6.39
N ILE A 96 -2.65 -4.12 -7.55
CA ILE A 96 -2.76 -5.02 -8.71
C ILE A 96 -1.37 -5.49 -9.14
N LEU A 97 -0.45 -4.54 -9.33
CA LEU A 97 0.92 -4.85 -9.75
C LEU A 97 1.66 -5.65 -8.67
N TRP A 98 1.43 -5.36 -7.38
CA TRP A 98 2.08 -6.07 -6.29
C TRP A 98 1.57 -7.49 -6.17
N THR A 99 0.27 -7.70 -6.33
CA THR A 99 -0.35 -9.03 -6.37
C THR A 99 0.23 -9.86 -7.50
N PHE A 100 0.32 -9.30 -8.71
CA PHE A 100 0.95 -9.95 -9.85
C PHE A 100 2.39 -10.36 -9.52
N GLN A 101 3.18 -9.42 -9.00
CA GLN A 101 4.57 -9.65 -8.64
C GLN A 101 4.72 -10.76 -7.59
N ILE A 102 3.91 -10.75 -6.54
CA ILE A 102 3.91 -11.75 -5.46
C ILE A 102 3.55 -13.13 -6.02
N VAL A 103 2.47 -13.24 -6.79
CA VAL A 103 2.00 -14.53 -7.34
C VAL A 103 3.05 -15.13 -8.28
N VAL A 104 3.56 -14.34 -9.23
CA VAL A 104 4.54 -14.84 -10.21
C VAL A 104 5.86 -15.18 -9.53
N SER A 105 6.35 -14.33 -8.63
CA SER A 105 7.64 -14.55 -7.94
C SER A 105 7.58 -15.74 -6.98
N ASN A 106 6.45 -15.96 -6.31
CA ASN A 106 6.29 -17.12 -5.44
C ASN A 106 6.23 -18.44 -6.22
N ARG A 107 5.57 -18.46 -7.39
CA ARG A 107 5.49 -19.65 -8.26
C ARG A 107 6.86 -20.04 -8.83
N LYS A 108 7.68 -19.06 -9.18
CA LYS A 108 9.02 -19.27 -9.75
C LYS A 108 10.13 -19.36 -8.70
N PHE A 109 9.79 -19.33 -7.42
CA PHE A 109 10.80 -19.32 -6.36
C PHE A 109 11.53 -20.65 -6.28
N GLY A 110 12.87 -20.64 -6.41
CA GLY A 110 13.70 -21.84 -6.43
C GLY A 110 14.14 -22.26 -7.83
N GLU A 111 13.53 -21.68 -8.88
CA GLU A 111 14.02 -21.78 -10.24
C GLU A 111 15.21 -20.82 -10.44
N LYS A 112 16.13 -21.13 -11.35
CA LYS A 112 17.20 -20.19 -11.75
C LYS A 112 16.54 -18.96 -12.40
N LEU A 113 16.64 -17.82 -11.73
CA LEU A 113 16.28 -16.50 -12.27
C LEU A 113 17.21 -16.17 -13.45
N LEU A 114 16.75 -16.43 -14.67
CA LEU A 114 17.50 -16.16 -15.89
C LEU A 114 16.72 -15.22 -16.82
N GLY A 115 17.47 -14.39 -17.54
CA GLY A 115 16.97 -13.59 -18.64
C GLY A 115 15.90 -12.57 -18.26
N SER A 116 14.84 -12.51 -19.08
CA SER A 116 13.80 -11.47 -19.03
C SER A 116 13.05 -11.40 -17.70
N PHE A 117 12.86 -12.52 -17.00
CA PHE A 117 12.14 -12.55 -15.73
C PHE A 117 12.87 -11.81 -14.61
N ALA A 118 14.20 -11.92 -14.54
CA ALA A 118 15.00 -11.22 -13.53
C ALA A 118 14.94 -9.69 -13.73
N SER A 119 15.03 -9.24 -14.99
CA SER A 119 14.89 -7.83 -15.35
C SER A 119 13.48 -7.30 -15.03
N MET A 120 12.44 -8.02 -15.46
CA MET A 120 11.05 -7.68 -15.17
C MET A 120 10.78 -7.59 -13.67
N HIS A 121 11.24 -8.56 -12.88
CA HIS A 121 11.08 -8.57 -11.42
C HIS A 121 11.69 -7.32 -10.79
N LYS A 122 12.91 -6.94 -11.22
CA LYS A 122 13.60 -5.75 -10.73
C LYS A 122 12.86 -4.46 -11.10
N THR A 123 12.45 -4.31 -12.36
CA THR A 123 11.72 -3.13 -12.84
C THR A 123 10.38 -2.97 -12.13
N ILE A 124 9.58 -4.03 -12.05
CA ILE A 124 8.30 -4.00 -11.32
C ILE A 124 8.54 -3.71 -9.83
N GLY A 125 9.59 -4.26 -9.22
CA GLY A 125 9.96 -3.99 -7.83
C GLY A 125 10.22 -2.50 -7.56
N TYR A 126 10.92 -1.80 -8.47
CA TYR A 126 11.12 -0.35 -8.34
C TYR A 126 9.84 0.45 -8.56
N ILE A 127 9.02 0.08 -9.54
CA ILE A 127 7.72 0.72 -9.78
C ILE A 127 6.84 0.57 -8.53
N LEU A 128 6.80 -0.61 -7.93
CA LEU A 128 6.07 -0.87 -6.69
C LEU A 128 6.59 -0.05 -5.52
N PHE A 129 7.91 0.05 -5.36
CA PHE A 129 8.50 0.88 -4.31
C PHE A 129 8.10 2.35 -4.45
N LEU A 130 8.14 2.90 -5.67
CA LEU A 130 7.66 4.27 -5.93
C LEU A 130 6.15 4.41 -5.71
N GLY A 131 5.37 3.41 -6.13
CA GLY A 131 3.93 3.36 -5.88
C GLY A 131 3.60 3.40 -4.38
N LEU A 132 4.33 2.64 -3.56
CA LEU A 132 4.16 2.64 -2.10
C LEU A 132 4.52 3.99 -1.46
N ILE A 133 5.56 4.67 -1.94
CA ILE A 133 5.87 6.03 -1.48
C ILE A 133 4.72 6.98 -1.84
N TYR A 134 4.24 6.91 -3.09
CA TYR A 134 3.10 7.71 -3.53
C TYR A 134 1.86 7.47 -2.66
N THR A 135 1.50 6.21 -2.40
CA THR A 135 0.33 5.88 -1.57
C THR A 135 0.51 6.30 -0.13
N ALA A 136 1.72 6.21 0.43
CA ALA A 136 2.04 6.65 1.78
C ALA A 136 1.86 8.17 1.94
N VAL A 137 2.44 8.95 1.03
CA VAL A 137 2.34 10.42 1.04
C VAL A 137 0.90 10.86 0.83
N THR A 138 0.21 10.32 -0.18
CA THR A 138 -1.17 10.71 -0.46
C THR A 138 -2.15 10.28 0.63
N ALA A 139 -1.95 9.12 1.28
CA ALA A 139 -2.75 8.72 2.43
C ALA A 139 -2.55 9.66 3.62
N ALA A 140 -1.32 10.10 3.88
CA ALA A 140 -1.03 11.06 4.94
C ALA A 140 -1.74 12.39 4.69
N ILE A 141 -1.75 12.87 3.44
CA ILE A 141 -2.50 14.07 3.06
C ILE A 141 -4.01 13.86 3.27
N VAL A 142 -4.58 12.76 2.78
CA VAL A 142 -6.01 12.46 2.96
C VAL A 142 -6.38 12.40 4.45
N CYS A 143 -5.60 11.71 5.27
CA CYS A 143 -5.85 11.62 6.72
C CYS A 143 -5.70 12.98 7.41
N ALA A 144 -4.71 13.79 7.03
CA ALA A 144 -4.57 15.14 7.54
C ALA A 144 -5.79 16.00 7.21
N MET A 145 -6.30 15.91 5.98
CA MET A 145 -7.53 16.61 5.59
C MET A 145 -8.73 16.13 6.41
N VAL A 146 -8.87 14.83 6.64
CA VAL A 146 -9.96 14.26 7.47
C VAL A 146 -9.93 14.77 8.92
N TRP A 147 -8.74 15.03 9.47
CA TRP A 147 -8.59 15.45 10.87
C TRP A 147 -8.61 16.98 11.08
N LEU A 148 -8.56 17.78 10.02
CA LEU A 148 -8.60 19.25 10.03
C LEU A 148 -9.97 19.78 9.63
#